data_AF-A0A534YPR8-F1
#
_entry.id   AF-A0A534YPR8-F1
#
_cell.length_a   1.000
_cell.length_b   1.000
_cell.length_c   1.000
_cell.angle_alpha   90.00
_cell.angle_beta   90.00
_cell.angle_gamma   90.00
#
_symmetry.space_group_name_H-M   'P 1'
#
loop_
_entity.id
_entity.type
_entity.pdbx_description
1 polymer ?
#
loop_
_entity_poly.entity_id
_entity_poly.type
_entity_poly.pdbx_seq_one_letter_code
_entity_poly.pdbx_strand_id
1 'polypeptide(L)' 'MRWSVRFECTLPAALLRLRNQIAERLIEVAQALADLIHPQSPFWTHEQGLEMHFEGYRIGYRVDLPQARIAVTDVRRKPP' A
#
# COMPACT_ATOMS: atom_id res chain seq x y z
N MET A 1 3.33 15.64 6.12
CA MET A 1 3.65 14.99 4.84
C MET A 1 2.34 14.59 4.17
N ARG A 2 2.13 14.80 2.86
CA ARG A 2 0.88 14.42 2.19
C ARG A 2 1.11 13.17 1.35
N TRP A 3 0.51 12.06 1.74
CA TRP A 3 0.63 10.80 1.02
C TRP A 3 -0.16 10.79 -0.29
N SER A 4 0.38 10.10 -1.29
CA SER A 4 -0.29 9.84 -2.57
C SER A 4 -0.32 8.35 -2.88
N VAL A 5 -1.45 7.84 -3.39
CA VAL A 5 -1.62 6.42 -3.74
C VAL A 5 -1.80 6.28 -5.25
N ARG A 6 -0.99 5.42 -5.87
CA ARG A 6 -1.08 5.05 -7.28
C ARG A 6 -1.40 3.57 -7.39
N PHE A 7 -2.29 3.23 -8.31
CA PHE A 7 -2.63 1.85 -8.63
C PHE A 7 -1.92 1.50 -9.94
N GLU A 8 -0.81 0.77 -9.83
CA GLU A 8 0.01 0.33 -10.97
C GLU A 8 -0.47 -1.02 -11.53
N CYS A 9 -1.46 -1.63 -10.88
CA CYS A 9 -2.16 -2.83 -11.34
C CYS A 9 -3.63 -2.54 -11.62
N THR A 10 -4.25 -3.42 -12.43
CA THR A 10 -5.70 -3.41 -12.64
C THR A 10 -6.43 -3.89 -11.40
N LEU A 11 -7.34 -3.07 -10.87
CA LEU A 11 -8.23 -3.48 -9.79
C LEU A 11 -9.37 -4.34 -10.33
N PRO A 12 -9.70 -5.47 -9.67
CA PRO A 12 -10.95 -6.19 -9.93
C PRO A 12 -12.17 -5.26 -9.75
N ALA A 13 -13.24 -5.51 -10.51
CA ALA A 13 -14.46 -4.68 -10.46
C ALA A 13 -15.06 -4.55 -9.05
N ALA A 14 -14.94 -5.60 -8.24
CA ALA A 14 -15.36 -5.60 -6.84
C ALA A 14 -14.60 -4.55 -6.00
N LEU A 15 -13.30 -4.36 -6.27
CA LEU A 15 -12.45 -3.43 -5.54
C LEU A 15 -12.43 -2.02 -6.13
N LEU A 16 -12.85 -1.83 -7.39
CA LEU A 16 -12.96 -0.49 -7.98
C LEU A 16 -13.85 0.44 -7.14
N ARG A 17 -14.97 -0.09 -6.61
CA ARG A 17 -15.88 0.66 -5.72
C ARG A 17 -15.24 1.00 -4.38
N LEU A 18 -14.24 0.23 -3.96
CA LEU A 18 -13.54 0.38 -2.68
C LEU A 18 -12.17 1.06 -2.84
N ARG A 19 -11.84 1.55 -4.05
CA ARG A 19 -10.52 2.14 -4.37
C ARG A 19 -10.11 3.24 -3.38
N ASN A 20 -11.03 4.13 -3.01
CA ASN A 20 -10.73 5.21 -2.08
C ASN A 20 -10.49 4.70 -0.66
N GLN A 21 -11.28 3.72 -0.21
CA GLN A 21 -11.08 3.09 1.11
C GLN A 21 -9.75 2.33 1.19
N ILE A 22 -9.37 1.62 0.12
CA ILE A 22 -8.06 0.98 0.01
C ILE A 22 -6.95 2.02 0.12
N ALA A 23 -7.09 3.15 -0.60
CA ALA A 23 -6.11 4.22 -0.55
C ALA A 23 -6.00 4.84 0.86
N GLU A 24 -7.12 5.10 1.53
CA GLU A 24 -7.15 5.61 2.90
C GLU A 24 -6.45 4.65 3.88
N ARG A 25 -6.76 3.35 3.81
CA ARG A 25 -6.10 2.33 4.64
C ARG A 25 -4.60 2.25 4.39
N LEU A 26 -4.18 2.32 3.13
CA LEU A 26 -2.76 2.32 2.79
C LEU A 26 -2.05 3.56 3.36
N ILE A 27 -2.69 4.73 3.31
CA ILE A 27 -2.15 5.96 3.91
C ILE A 27 -2.02 5.83 5.42
N GLU A 28 -3.03 5.29 6.12
CA GLU A 28 -2.98 5.03 7.56
C GLU A 28 -1.79 4.13 7.92
N VAL A 29 -1.61 3.04 7.18
CA VAL A 29 -0.51 2.09 7.40
C VAL A 29 0.85 2.75 7.12
N ALA A 30 0.99 3.46 6.01
CA ALA A 30 2.24 4.14 5.66
C ALA A 30 2.62 5.21 6.70
N GLN A 31 1.62 5.95 7.22
CA GLN A 31 1.85 6.92 8.29
C GLN A 31 2.33 6.23 9.57
N ALA A 32 1.66 5.16 9.99
CA ALA A 32 2.08 4.40 11.17
C ALA A 32 3.50 3.82 11.03
N LEU A 33 3.85 3.30 9.84
CA LEU A 33 5.21 2.82 9.57
C LEU A 33 6.24 3.96 9.61
N ALA A 34 5.93 5.12 9.05
CA ALA A 34 6.80 6.29 9.07
C ALA A 34 7.04 6.83 10.50
N ASP A 35 6.04 6.72 11.38
CA ASP A 35 6.16 7.13 12.78
C ASP A 35 7.00 6.13 13.61
N LEU A 36 6.98 4.84 13.25
CA LEU A 36 7.68 3.77 13.97
C LEU A 36 9.11 3.53 13.48
N ILE A 37 9.39 3.76 12.20
CA ILE A 37 10.64 3.36 11.56
C ILE A 37 11.42 4.61 11.13
N HIS A 38 12.64 4.73 11.65
CA HIS A 38 13.52 5.87 11.33
C HIS A 38 13.66 6.04 9.79
N PRO A 39 13.59 7.27 9.24
CA PRO A 39 13.61 7.49 7.78
C PRO A 39 14.86 6.97 7.06
N GLN A 40 15.99 6.84 7.76
CA GLN A 40 17.25 6.29 7.22
C GLN A 40 17.38 4.76 7.42
N SER A 41 16.34 4.10 7.95
CA SER A 41 16.34 2.66 8.16
C SER A 41 16.49 1.92 6.82
N PRO A 42 17.28 0.84 6.76
CA PRO A 42 17.34 -0.05 5.59
C PRO A 42 15.98 -0.63 5.20
N PHE A 43 15.01 -0.64 6.12
CA PHE A 43 13.63 -1.03 5.80
C PHE A 43 13.06 -0.30 4.58
N TRP A 44 13.37 1.00 4.43
CA TRP A 44 12.86 1.84 3.34
C TRP A 44 13.62 1.69 2.03
N THR A 45 14.82 1.11 2.05
CA THR A 45 15.67 0.95 0.86
C THR A 45 15.58 -0.44 0.23
N HIS A 46 15.13 -1.43 0.99
CA HIS A 46 14.81 -2.73 0.42
C HIS A 46 13.46 -2.62 -0.28
N GLU A 47 13.37 -3.10 -1.52
CA GLU A 47 12.08 -3.26 -2.24
C GLU A 47 11.27 -4.38 -1.58
N GLN A 48 10.89 -4.20 -0.30
CA GLN A 48 9.97 -5.09 0.36
C GLN A 48 8.60 -4.80 -0.24
N GLY A 49 8.08 -5.77 -1.01
CA GLY A 49 6.65 -5.80 -1.31
C GLY A 49 5.90 -5.97 -0.01
N LEU A 50 5.29 -4.88 0.47
CA LEU A 50 4.42 -4.90 1.62
C LEU A 50 3.05 -5.40 1.19
N GLU A 51 2.31 -5.96 2.14
CA GLU A 51 1.03 -6.58 1.83
C GLU A 51 0.00 -6.24 2.90
N MET A 52 -1.23 -6.00 2.44
CA MET A 52 -2.39 -5.87 3.31
C MET A 52 -3.50 -6.80 2.85
N HIS A 53 -4.29 -7.28 3.81
CA HIS A 53 -5.50 -8.03 3.53
C HIS A 53 -6.71 -7.11 3.64
N PHE A 54 -7.58 -7.15 2.63
CA PHE A 54 -8.76 -6.31 2.55
C PHE A 54 -9.88 -7.02 1.77
N GLU A 55 -11.05 -7.19 2.38
CA GLU A 55 -12.25 -7.76 1.74
C GLU A 55 -12.02 -9.10 1.01
N GLY A 56 -11.19 -9.98 1.59
CA GLY A 56 -10.84 -11.26 0.98
C GLY A 56 -9.81 -11.19 -0.14
N TYR A 57 -9.16 -10.04 -0.33
CA TYR A 57 -8.04 -9.84 -1.25
C TYR A 57 -6.74 -9.59 -0.49
N ARG A 58 -5.64 -10.02 -1.10
CA ARG A 58 -4.27 -9.64 -0.77
C ARG A 58 -3.86 -8.53 -1.73
N ILE A 59 -3.47 -7.39 -1.17
CA ILE A 59 -3.07 -6.19 -1.88
C ILE A 59 -1.58 -5.99 -1.62
N GLY A 60 -0.75 -6.18 -2.63
CA GLY A 60 0.67 -5.89 -2.63
C GLY A 60 0.94 -4.42 -2.95
N TYR A 61 1.82 -3.78 -2.18
CA TYR A 61 2.18 -2.39 -2.35
C TYR A 61 3.63 -2.09 -1.97
N ARG A 62 4.15 -0.97 -2.49
CA ARG A 62 5.46 -0.40 -2.13
C ARG A 62 5.27 1.00 -1.55
N VAL A 63 6.13 1.37 -0.61
CA VAL A 63 6.15 2.69 0.02
C VAL A 63 7.46 3.39 -0.31
N ASP A 64 7.35 4.55 -0.92
CA ASP A 64 8.43 5.49 -1.18
C ASP A 64 8.30 6.63 -0.18
N LEU A 65 9.00 6.50 0.96
CA LEU A 65 8.92 7.44 2.05
C LEU A 65 9.39 8.85 1.64
N PRO A 66 10.55 9.06 0.97
CA PRO A 66 10.99 10.39 0.56
C PRO A 66 9.96 11.17 -0.26
N GLN A 67 9.21 10.47 -1.13
CA GLN A 67 8.17 11.09 -1.98
C GLN A 67 6.77 11.02 -1.38
N ALA A 68 6.60 10.46 -0.17
CA ALA A 68 5.29 10.17 0.42
C ALA A 68 4.35 9.45 -0.55
N ARG A 69 4.85 8.43 -1.25
CA ARG A 69 4.11 7.75 -2.32
C ARG A 69 3.92 6.28 -2.01
N ILE A 70 2.73 5.78 -2.30
CA ILE A 70 2.36 4.38 -2.20
C ILE A 70 1.99 3.89 -3.59
N ALA A 71 2.59 2.79 -4.03
CA ALA A 71 2.28 2.15 -5.30
C ALA A 71 1.66 0.77 -5.02
N VAL A 72 0.40 0.57 -5.41
CA VAL A 72 -0.26 -0.74 -5.39
C VAL A 72 0.17 -1.50 -6.63
N THR A 73 0.91 -2.59 -6.41
CA THR A 73 1.61 -3.34 -7.48
C THR A 73 0.91 -4.63 -7.87
N ASP A 74 0.13 -5.21 -6.96
CA ASP A 74 -0.54 -6.49 -7.19
C ASP A 74 -1.81 -6.60 -6.34
N VAL A 75 -2.85 -7.23 -6.90
CA VAL A 75 -4.08 -7.54 -6.18
C VAL A 75 -4.54 -8.93 -6.55
N ARG A 76 -4.62 -9.82 -5.56
CA ARG A 76 -5.04 -11.22 -5.74
C ARG A 76 -6.14 -11.56 -4.76
N ARG A 77 -7.12 -12.33 -5.24
CA ARG A 77 -8.11 -12.93 -4.34
C ARG A 77 -7.40 -13.95 -3.46
N LYS A 78 -7.62 -13.90 -2.14
CA LYS A 78 -7.09 -14.91 -1.24
C LYS A 78 -7.74 -16.26 -1.61
N PRO A 79 -6.98 -17.34 -1.79
CA PRO A 79 -7.57 -18.66 -1.96
C PRO A 79 -8.41 -19.02 -0.71
N PRO A 80 -9.51 -19.78 -0.90
CA PRO A 80 -10.37 -20.24 0.20
C PRO A 80 -9.61 -21.08 1.22
#